data_AF-A0A1E7X738-F1
#
_entry.id   AF-A0A1E7X738-F1
#
_cell.length_a   1.000
_cell.length_b   1.000
_cell.length_c   1.000
_cell.angle_alpha   90.00
_cell.angle_beta   90.00
_cell.angle_gamma   90.00
#
_symmetry.space_group_name_H-M   'P 1'
#
loop_
_entity.id
_entity.type
_entity.pdbx_description
1 polymer ?
#
loop_
_entity_poly.entity_id
_entity_poly.type
_entity_poly.pdbx_seq_one_letter_code
_entity_poly.pdbx_strand_id
1 'polypeptide(L)' 'MTAPTHPLAVDVRALLQRPLSELRGFTDPDGRPLSPRQVRIALVAELASGHELLPIGSAHQFNFIKK' A
#
# COMPACT_ATOMS: atom_id res chain seq x y z
N MET A 1 -18.23 -18.09 16.29
CA MET A 1 -17.71 -18.09 14.91
C MET A 1 -17.10 -16.72 14.65
N THR A 2 -15.78 -16.59 14.76
CA THR A 2 -15.06 -15.37 14.37
C THR A 2 -15.08 -15.31 12.85
N ALA A 3 -15.65 -14.25 12.28
CA ALA A 3 -15.63 -14.03 10.83
C ALA A 3 -14.17 -14.04 10.35
N PRO A 4 -13.86 -14.65 9.19
CA PRO A 4 -12.53 -14.53 8.63
C PRO A 4 -12.33 -13.06 8.26
N THR A 5 -11.62 -12.31 9.12
CA THR A 5 -11.08 -11.01 8.77
C THR A 5 -10.00 -11.32 7.73
N HIS A 6 -10.38 -11.41 6.46
CA HIS A 6 -9.39 -11.45 5.40
C HIS A 6 -8.77 -10.06 5.37
N PRO A 7 -7.52 -9.84 5.83
CA PRO A 7 -6.84 -8.62 5.47
C PRO A 7 -6.68 -8.70 3.96
N LEU A 8 -7.50 -7.95 3.22
CA LEU A 8 -7.28 -7.76 1.80
C LEU A 8 -5.82 -7.31 1.67
N ALA A 9 -5.01 -7.97 0.86
CA ALA A 9 -3.61 -7.58 0.67
C ALA A 9 -3.41 -7.11 -0.77
N VAL A 10 -2.53 -6.13 -0.95
CA VAL A 10 -2.13 -5.64 -2.26
C VAL A 10 -0.76 -6.19 -2.60
N ASP A 11 -0.64 -6.75 -3.81
CA ASP A 11 0.64 -7.14 -4.37
C ASP A 11 1.45 -5.89 -4.77
N VAL A 12 2.62 -5.75 -4.15
CA VAL A 12 3.53 -4.62 -4.34
C VAL A 12 4.08 -4.59 -5.77
N ARG A 13 4.42 -5.75 -6.33
CA ARG A 13 4.92 -5.85 -7.71
C ARG A 13 3.82 -5.47 -8.70
N ALA A 14 2.60 -5.92 -8.47
CA ALA A 14 1.46 -5.55 -9.28
C ALA A 14 1.19 -4.04 -9.23
N LEU A 15 1.30 -3.40 -8.06
CA LEU A 15 1.20 -1.94 -7.93
C LEU A 15 2.31 -1.19 -8.65
N LEU A 16 3.55 -1.67 -8.55
CA LEU A 16 4.70 -1.04 -9.21
C LEU A 16 4.63 -1.09 -10.74
N GLN A 17 3.86 -2.02 -11.31
CA GLN A 17 3.58 -2.10 -12.74
C GLN A 17 2.50 -1.10 -13.20
N ARG A 18 1.70 -0.54 -12.29
CA ARG A 18 0.66 0.44 -12.64
C ARG A 18 1.27 1.80 -12.96
N PRO A 19 0.61 2.60 -13.82
CA PRO A 19 1.05 3.96 -14.09
C PRO A 19 0.98 4.81 -12.82
N LEU A 20 1.91 5.76 -12.67
CA LEU A 20 1.98 6.67 -11.52
C LEU A 20 0.67 7.41 -11.26
N SER A 21 -0.11 7.73 -12.30
CA SER A 21 -1.41 8.38 -12.14
C SER A 21 -2.42 7.58 -11.31
N GLU A 22 -2.26 6.26 -11.24
CA GLU A 22 -3.12 5.33 -10.50
C GLU A 22 -2.64 5.06 -9.06
N LEU A 23 -1.41 5.47 -8.71
CA LEU A 23 -0.86 5.37 -7.35
C LEU A 23 -1.30 6.57 -6.48
N ARG A 24 -2.61 6.80 -6.39
CA ARG A 24 -3.23 7.88 -5.58
C ARG A 24 -3.99 7.31 -4.38
N GLY A 25 -4.23 8.16 -3.37
CA GLY A 25 -5.04 7.78 -2.20
C GLY A 25 -4.28 7.05 -1.09
N PHE A 26 -2.95 6.99 -1.19
CA PHE A 26 -2.09 6.45 -0.14
C PHE A 26 -1.77 7.55 0.87
N THR A 27 -1.75 7.16 2.14
CA THR A 27 -1.33 8.03 3.24
C THR A 27 -0.17 7.39 4.01
N ASP A 28 0.73 8.24 4.47
CA ASP A 28 1.75 7.93 5.48
C ASP A 28 1.05 7.51 6.80
N PRO A 29 1.71 6.78 7.74
CA PRO A 29 1.28 6.55 9.12
C PRO A 29 0.77 7.81 9.85
N ASP A 30 1.31 8.99 9.55
CA ASP A 30 0.83 10.26 10.11
C ASP A 30 -0.48 10.76 9.47
N GLY A 31 -1.09 9.97 8.57
CA GLY A 31 -2.31 10.33 7.84
C GLY A 31 -2.09 11.35 6.72
N ARG A 32 -0.84 11.70 6.42
CA ARG A 32 -0.50 12.67 5.36
C ARG A 32 -0.63 12.02 3.98
N PRO A 33 -1.27 12.69 3.01
CA PRO A 33 -1.37 12.16 1.65
C PRO A 33 0.00 12.09 0.99
N LEU A 34 0.32 10.95 0.41
CA LEU A 34 1.55 10.75 -0.34
C LEU A 34 1.32 11.08 -1.82
N SER A 35 2.29 11.77 -2.43
CA SER A 35 2.31 11.91 -3.88
C SER A 35 2.57 10.56 -4.54
N PRO A 36 2.08 10.32 -5.76
CA PRO A 36 2.29 9.03 -6.43
C PRO A 36 3.75 8.62 -6.59
N ARG A 37 4.66 9.60 -6.69
CA ARG A 37 6.10 9.35 -6.73
C ARG A 37 6.63 8.86 -5.40
N GLN A 38 6.17 9.44 -4.29
CA GLN A 38 6.51 8.97 -2.94
C GLN A 38 5.96 7.57 -2.69
N VAL A 39 4.72 7.30 -3.11
CA VAL A 39 4.12 5.96 -3.03
C VAL A 39 4.97 4.94 -3.78
N ARG A 40 5.42 5.25 -4.99
CA ARG A 40 6.28 4.34 -5.74
C ARG A 40 7.62 4.07 -5.04
N ILE A 41 8.25 5.10 -4.48
CA ILE A 41 9.51 4.94 -3.72
C ILE A 41 9.28 4.03 -2.50
N ALA A 42 8.20 4.27 -1.77
CA ALA A 42 7.77 3.46 -0.65
C ALA A 42 7.55 1.98 -1.03
N LEU A 43 6.78 1.73 -2.10
CA LEU A 43 6.53 0.37 -2.60
C LEU A 43 7.82 -0.33 -3.02
N VAL A 44 8.79 0.38 -3.61
CA VAL A 44 10.11 -0.19 -3.92
C VAL A 44 10.87 -0.54 -2.63
N ALA A 45 10.81 0.30 -1.60
CA ALA A 45 11.45 0.04 -0.31
C ALA A 45 10.83 -1.17 0.42
N GLU A 46 9.51 -1.33 0.37
CA GLU A 46 8.79 -2.50 0.90
C GLU A 46 9.21 -3.77 0.17
N LEU A 47 9.28 -3.73 -1.17
CA LEU A 47 9.74 -4.86 -1.97
C LEU A 47 11.20 -5.22 -1.66
N ALA A 48 12.07 -4.23 -1.49
CA ALA A 48 13.47 -4.44 -1.11
C ALA A 48 13.62 -5.02 0.31
N SER A 49 12.65 -4.75 1.19
CA SER A 49 12.57 -5.32 2.54
C SER A 49 12.00 -6.74 2.57
N GLY A 50 11.58 -7.28 1.42
CA GLY A 50 10.99 -8.61 1.29
C GLY A 50 9.47 -8.63 1.46
N HIS A 51 8.81 -7.48 1.54
CA HIS A 51 7.36 -7.39 1.64
C HIS A 51 6.73 -7.34 0.25
N GLU A 52 6.27 -8.50 -0.22
CA GLU A 52 5.61 -8.61 -1.53
C GLU A 52 4.10 -8.34 -1.46
N LEU A 53 3.50 -8.50 -0.27
CA LEU A 53 2.06 -8.32 -0.01
C LEU A 53 1.86 -7.32 1.13
N LEU A 54 1.16 -6.21 0.85
CA LEU A 54 0.83 -5.19 1.85
C LEU A 54 -0.62 -5.32 2.31
N PRO A 55 -0.91 -5.47 3.61
CA PRO A 55 -2.29 -5.54 4.10
C PRO A 55 -3.02 -4.20 3.93
N ILE A 56 -4.26 -4.25 3.48
CA ILE A 56 -5.20 -3.14 3.36
C ILE A 56 -5.91 -2.97 4.71
N GLY A 57 -5.87 -1.76 5.25
CA GLY A 57 -6.64 -1.40 6.45
C GLY A 57 -6.05 -1.87 7.78
N SER A 58 -4.78 -2.28 7.81
CA SER A 58 -4.05 -2.47 9.06
C SER A 58 -2.77 -1.66 9.07
N ALA A 59 -2.49 -1.09 10.23
CA ALA A 59 -1.45 -0.10 10.52
C ALA A 59 -0.01 -0.61 10.24
N HIS A 60 0.36 -0.71 8.97
CA HIS A 60 1.74 -0.62 8.52
C HIS A 60 1.94 0.73 7.82
N GLN A 61 3.18 1.06 7.44
CA GLN A 61 3.59 2.37 6.90
C GLN A 61 2.75 2.92 5.73
N PHE A 62 1.78 2.18 5.21
CA PHE A 62 0.84 2.66 4.20
C PHE A 62 -0.58 2.24 4.56
N ASN A 63 -1.43 3.22 4.85
CA ASN A 63 -2.88 2.99 4.89
C ASN A 63 -3.43 3.11 3.47
N PHE A 64 -3.92 1.99 2.94
CA PHE A 64 -4.59 1.96 1.64
C PHE A 64 -6.07 2.33 1.82
N ILE A 65 -6.44 3.55 1.42
CA ILE A 65 -7.84 3.97 1.38
C ILE A 65 -8.32 3.81 -0.07
N LYS A 66 -9.01 2.70 -0.36
CA LYS A 66 -9.78 2.55 -1.59
C LYS A 66 -11.06 3.38 -1.46
N LYS A 67 -11.16 4.49 -2.19
CA LYS A 67 -12.43 5.18 -2.41
C LYS A 67 -13.20 4.52 -3.54
#